data_AF-A0A2V9Y2W2-F1
#
_entry.id   AF-A0A2V9Y2W2-F1
#
_cell.length_a   1.000
_cell.length_b   1.000
_cell.length_c   1.000
_cell.angle_alpha   90.00
_cell.angle_beta   90.00
_cell.angle_gamma   90.00
#
_symmetry.space_group_name_H-M   'P 1'
#
loop_
_entity.id
_entity.type
_entity.pdbx_description
1 polymer ?
#
loop_
_entity_poly.entity_id
_entity_poly.type
_entity_poly.pdbx_seq_one_letter_code
_entity_poly.pdbx_strand_id
1 'polypeptide(L)'
;RGQVYSDGDFDFARKHGIAIVTSEEFHRGGVELVKRRLKKFAKRPTYITLDIDVVDPAFAPGTGTPQVGGLSSAQILDLVRGLKGMNLVGCDLVEVSPPYDNG
;
A
#
# COMPACT_ATOMS: atom_id res chain seq x y z
N ARG A 1 2.38 -7.86 -10.25
CA ARG A 1 3.22 -6.69 -10.64
C ARG A 1 2.30 -5.80 -11.45
N GLY A 2 2.04 -4.58 -10.98
CA GLY A 2 1.27 -3.59 -11.76
C GLY A 2 2.08 -3.07 -12.95
N GLN A 3 1.48 -2.18 -13.75
CA GLN A 3 2.18 -1.59 -14.90
C GLN A 3 3.42 -0.83 -14.45
N VAL A 4 4.56 -1.15 -15.07
CA VAL A 4 5.82 -0.44 -14.93
C VAL A 4 6.12 0.11 -16.33
N TYR A 5 6.35 1.41 -16.45
CA TYR A 5 6.59 2.11 -17.72
C TYR A 5 8.01 1.90 -18.22
N SER A 6 8.98 1.66 -17.33
CA SER A 6 10.37 1.38 -17.69
C SER A 6 11.13 0.59 -16.62
N ASP A 7 12.25 -0.04 -17.01
CA ASP A 7 13.16 -0.71 -16.07
C ASP A 7 13.69 0.22 -14.95
N GLY A 8 13.63 1.54 -15.18
CA GLY A 8 14.10 2.59 -14.28
C GLY A 8 13.07 3.15 -13.31
N ASP A 9 11.81 2.69 -13.33
CA ASP A 9 10.73 3.27 -12.51
C ASP A 9 11.02 3.23 -11.00
N PHE A 10 11.87 2.29 -10.56
CA PHE A 10 12.29 2.17 -9.16
C PHE A 10 13.64 2.84 -8.86
N ASP A 11 14.36 3.35 -9.85
CA ASP A 11 15.71 3.89 -9.66
C ASP A 11 15.71 5.14 -8.80
N PHE A 12 14.70 5.99 -8.94
CA PHE A 12 14.53 7.15 -8.08
C PHE A 12 14.41 6.72 -6.61
N ALA A 13 13.55 5.75 -6.32
CA ALA A 13 13.34 5.23 -4.98
C ALA A 13 14.61 4.59 -4.41
N ARG A 14 15.32 3.78 -5.20
CA ARG A 14 16.60 3.16 -4.82
C ARG A 14 17.65 4.21 -4.49
N LYS A 15 17.81 5.22 -5.36
CA LYS A 15 18.79 6.31 -5.21
C LYS A 15 18.55 7.15 -3.95
N HIS A 16 17.30 7.33 -3.54
CA HIS A 16 16.93 8.16 -2.39
C HIS A 16 16.61 7.35 -1.12
N GLY A 17 16.83 6.04 -1.13
CA GLY A 17 16.61 5.18 0.04
C GLY A 17 15.14 5.01 0.41
N ILE A 18 14.21 5.18 -0.54
CA ILE A 18 12.79 4.90 -0.36
C ILE A 18 12.60 3.39 -0.33
N ALA A 19 12.04 2.89 0.76
CA ALA A 19 11.79 1.46 0.91
C ALA A 19 10.55 1.06 0.12
N ILE A 20 10.70 0.13 -0.83
CA ILE A 20 9.60 -0.43 -1.63
C ILE A 20 9.31 -1.84 -1.16
N VAL A 21 8.04 -2.14 -0.88
CA VAL A 21 7.52 -3.50 -0.73
C VAL A 21 6.61 -3.74 -1.92
N THR A 22 6.98 -4.65 -2.80
CA THR A 22 6.14 -5.04 -3.93
C THR A 22 4.99 -5.94 -3.46
N SER A 23 3.88 -6.00 -4.21
CA SER A 23 2.78 -6.92 -3.89
C SER A 23 3.25 -8.38 -3.84
N GLU A 24 4.23 -8.77 -4.66
CA GLU A 24 4.84 -10.12 -4.64
C GLU A 24 5.57 -10.41 -3.32
N GLU A 25 6.40 -9.47 -2.84
CA GLU A 25 7.05 -9.58 -1.53
C GLU A 25 6.01 -9.59 -0.40
N PHE A 26 4.96 -8.77 -0.52
CA PHE A 26 3.89 -8.69 0.47
C PHE A 26 3.08 -9.99 0.55
N HIS A 27 2.70 -10.58 -0.58
CA HIS A 27 1.98 -11.85 -0.62
C HIS A 27 2.78 -12.99 0.01
N ARG A 28 4.12 -12.96 -0.10
CA ARG A 28 5.01 -13.94 0.57
C ARG A 28 5.24 -13.64 2.06
N GLY A 29 5.44 -12.37 2.40
CA GLY A 29 5.92 -11.96 3.72
C GLY A 29 4.84 -11.45 4.68
N GLY A 30 3.66 -11.15 4.16
CA GLY A 30 2.51 -10.60 4.87
C GLY A 30 2.79 -9.29 5.61
N VAL A 31 1.89 -8.97 6.54
CA VAL A 31 1.97 -7.77 7.38
C VAL A 31 3.24 -7.72 8.23
N GLU A 32 3.79 -8.87 8.63
CA GLU A 32 5.00 -8.92 9.46
C GLU A 32 6.24 -8.40 8.74
N LEU A 33 6.33 -8.58 7.42
CA LEU A 33 7.37 -7.95 6.60
C LEU A 33 7.34 -6.43 6.75
N VAL A 34 6.15 -5.84 6.64
CA VAL A 34 5.95 -4.39 6.71
C VAL A 34 6.22 -3.89 8.13
N LYS A 35 5.68 -4.56 9.16
CA LYS A 35 5.93 -4.20 10.57
C LYS A 35 7.42 -4.16 10.90
N ARG A 36 8.21 -5.14 10.45
CA ARG A 36 9.67 -5.13 10.65
C ARG A 36 10.33 -3.90 10.03
N ARG A 37 9.90 -3.49 8.83
CA ARG A 37 10.42 -2.29 8.16
C ARG A 37 9.99 -0.99 8.86
N LEU A 38 8.78 -0.95 9.43
CA LEU A 38 8.23 0.22 10.10
C LEU A 38 8.80 0.45 11.51
N LYS A 39 9.33 -0.57 12.19
CA LYS A 39 9.88 -0.47 13.56
C LYS A 39 10.86 0.71 13.75
N LYS A 40 11.73 0.97 12.77
CA LYS A 40 12.71 2.07 12.83
C LYS A 40 12.09 3.48 12.79
N PHE A 41 10.81 3.58 12.44
CA PHE A 41 10.08 4.85 12.33
C PHE A 41 9.06 5.04 13.45
N ALA A 42 8.88 4.08 14.37
CA ALA A 42 7.76 4.06 15.32
C ALA A 42 7.57 5.36 16.14
N LYS A 43 8.66 6.01 16.55
CA LYS A 43 8.63 7.26 17.33
C LYS A 43 8.55 8.55 16.48
N ARG A 44 8.77 8.44 15.17
CA ARG A 44 8.82 9.59 14.26
C ARG A 44 7.40 9.97 13.82
N PRO A 45 7.09 11.26 13.72
CA PRO A 45 5.86 11.72 13.08
C PRO A 45 5.68 11.03 11.72
N THR A 46 4.61 10.28 11.56
CA THR A 46 4.34 9.46 10.38
C THR A 46 2.98 9.81 9.81
N TYR A 47 2.93 10.11 8.52
CA TYR A 47 1.69 10.26 7.77
C TYR A 47 1.44 8.98 6.96
N ILE A 48 0.17 8.57 6.84
CA ILE A 48 -0.23 7.42 6.04
C ILE A 48 -1.15 7.88 4.93
N THR A 49 -0.82 7.56 3.69
CA THR A 49 -1.74 7.68 2.57
C THR A 49 -2.07 6.28 2.06
N LEU A 50 -3.35 5.99 1.86
CA LEU A 50 -3.82 4.74 1.30
C LEU A 50 -4.52 5.04 -0.02
N ASP A 51 -3.87 4.66 -1.13
CA ASP A 51 -4.51 4.59 -2.43
C ASP A 51 -5.34 3.31 -2.50
N ILE A 52 -6.63 3.41 -2.84
CA ILE A 52 -7.50 2.23 -2.88
C ILE A 52 -7.14 1.29 -4.05
N ASP A 53 -6.41 1.77 -5.06
CA ASP A 53 -6.00 0.95 -6.22
C ASP A 53 -4.98 -0.16 -5.89
N VAL A 54 -4.40 -0.12 -4.68
CA VAL A 54 -3.55 -1.19 -4.13
C VAL A 54 -4.36 -2.46 -3.82
N VAL A 55 -5.67 -2.30 -3.60
CA VAL A 55 -6.60 -3.38 -3.31
C VAL A 55 -6.99 -4.06 -4.62
N ASP A 56 -7.04 -5.39 -4.61
CA ASP A 56 -7.45 -6.11 -5.81
C ASP A 56 -8.86 -5.67 -6.26
N PRO A 57 -9.10 -5.43 -7.56
CA PRO A 57 -10.39 -5.01 -8.09
C PRO A 57 -11.56 -5.93 -7.70
N ALA A 58 -11.29 -7.20 -7.35
CA ALA A 58 -12.29 -8.09 -6.78
C ALA A 58 -12.92 -7.58 -5.46
N PHE A 59 -12.23 -6.68 -4.75
CA PHE A 59 -12.70 -6.08 -3.50
C PHE A 59 -12.88 -4.56 -3.58
N ALA A 60 -12.20 -3.89 -4.50
CA ALA A 60 -12.31 -2.44 -4.70
C ALA A 60 -12.37 -2.08 -6.20
N PRO A 61 -13.51 -2.36 -6.88
CA PRO A 61 -13.65 -2.08 -8.31
C PRO A 61 -13.75 -0.57 -8.62
N GLY A 62 -14.25 0.23 -7.67
CA GLY A 62 -14.47 1.66 -7.82
C GLY A 62 -13.21 2.51 -7.71
N THR A 63 -12.30 2.41 -8.69
CA THR A 63 -11.11 3.26 -8.82
C THR A 63 -10.79 3.56 -10.29
N GLY A 64 -10.06 4.65 -10.56
CA GLY A 64 -9.71 5.05 -11.92
C GLY A 64 -8.70 4.13 -12.63
N THR A 65 -7.84 3.45 -11.87
CA THR A 65 -6.70 2.68 -12.40
C THR A 65 -6.61 1.28 -11.77
N PRO A 66 -7.60 0.38 -11.97
CA PRO A 66 -7.62 -0.93 -11.33
C PRO A 66 -6.40 -1.80 -11.72
N GLN A 67 -5.72 -2.38 -10.73
CA GLN A 67 -4.56 -3.27 -10.92
C GLN A 67 -4.83 -4.67 -10.35
N VAL A 68 -4.83 -5.70 -11.21
CA VAL A 68 -5.06 -7.09 -10.78
C VAL A 68 -3.89 -7.67 -9.98
N GLY A 69 -4.20 -8.60 -9.07
CA GLY A 69 -3.23 -9.23 -8.17
C GLY A 69 -2.84 -8.33 -6.99
N GLY A 70 -3.72 -7.40 -6.66
CA GLY A 70 -3.59 -6.48 -5.52
C GLY A 70 -3.77 -7.18 -4.18
N LEU A 71 -3.93 -6.39 -3.12
CA LEU A 71 -4.14 -6.88 -1.76
C LEU A 71 -5.63 -7.17 -1.52
N SER A 72 -5.91 -8.19 -0.70
CA SER A 72 -7.27 -8.43 -0.21
C SER A 72 -7.66 -7.45 0.90
N SER A 73 -8.96 -7.22 1.11
CA SER A 73 -9.46 -6.38 2.22
C SER A 73 -8.93 -6.84 3.58
N ALA A 74 -8.78 -8.15 3.80
CA ALA A 74 -8.23 -8.71 5.02
C ALA A 74 -6.76 -8.28 5.25
N GLN A 75 -5.93 -8.34 4.20
CA GLN A 75 -4.54 -7.89 4.25
C GLN A 75 -4.41 -6.39 4.54
N ILE A 76 -5.30 -5.57 3.98
CA ILE A 76 -5.35 -4.14 4.27
C ILE A 76 -5.71 -3.88 5.73
N LEU A 77 -6.73 -4.58 6.26
CA LEU A 77 -7.10 -4.46 7.67
C LEU A 77 -5.94 -4.87 8.61
N ASP A 78 -5.22 -5.95 8.26
CA ASP A 78 -4.05 -6.37 9.03
C ASP A 78 -2.93 -5.33 8.99
N LEU A 79 -2.69 -4.70 7.84
CA LEU A 79 -1.76 -3.57 7.71
C LEU A 79 -2.15 -2.43 8.64
N VAL A 80 -3.40 -1.95 8.56
CA VAL A 80 -3.90 -0.84 9.39
C VAL A 80 -3.77 -1.17 10.88
N ARG A 81 -4.16 -2.38 11.30
CA ARG A 81 -3.99 -2.85 12.68
C ARG A 81 -2.51 -2.93 13.09
N GLY A 82 -1.63 -3.27 12.15
CA GLY A 82 -0.19 -3.34 12.34
C GLY A 82 0.49 -1.99 12.63
N LEU A 83 -0.19 -0.87 12.36
CA LEU A 83 0.29 0.49 12.64
C LEU A 83 0.13 0.90 14.11
N LYS A 84 -0.51 0.06 14.94
CA LYS A 84 -0.65 0.30 16.38
C LYS A 84 0.71 0.55 17.02
N GLY A 85 0.85 1.67 17.72
CA GLY A 85 2.07 2.08 18.41
C GLY A 85 3.00 2.97 17.57
N MET A 86 2.63 3.32 16.33
CA MET A 86 3.31 4.37 15.58
C MET A 86 2.81 5.77 15.98
N ASN A 87 3.69 6.77 15.87
CA ASN A 87 3.35 8.17 16.04
C ASN A 87 2.69 8.73 14.76
N LEU A 88 1.39 8.44 14.59
CA LEU A 88 0.62 8.87 13.43
C LEU A 88 0.17 10.33 13.60
N VAL A 89 0.50 11.18 12.63
CA VAL A 89 0.12 12.60 12.63
C VAL A 89 -1.00 12.95 11.66
N GLY A 90 -1.44 11.97 10.86
CA GLY A 90 -2.54 12.12 9.93
C GLY A 90 -2.62 10.93 8.98
N CYS A 91 -3.76 10.82 8.31
CA CYS A 91 -3.94 9.88 7.22
C CYS A 91 -4.98 10.35 6.20
N ASP A 92 -4.91 9.80 5.00
CA ASP A 92 -5.95 9.90 3.97
C ASP A 92 -6.21 8.54 3.30
N LEU A 93 -7.37 8.46 2.63
CA LEU A 93 -7.78 7.39 1.73
C LEU A 93 -8.19 8.06 0.41
N VAL A 94 -7.54 7.68 -0.67
CA VAL A 94 -7.64 8.36 -1.97
C VAL A 94 -8.08 7.41 -3.09
N GLU A 95 -8.39 7.97 -4.25
CA GLU A 95 -8.76 7.27 -5.50
C GLU A 95 -10.03 6.40 -5.47
N VAL A 96 -10.89 6.61 -4.47
CA VAL A 96 -12.25 6.04 -4.47
C VAL A 96 -13.08 6.74 -5.53
N SER A 97 -13.63 5.96 -6.46
CA SER A 97 -14.41 6.45 -7.60
C SER A 97 -15.80 5.80 -7.64
N PRO A 98 -16.82 6.45 -7.05
CA PRO A 98 -18.19 5.96 -7.03
C PRO A 98 -18.79 5.61 -8.40
N PRO A 99 -18.49 6.31 -9.51
CA PRO A 99 -19.02 5.94 -10.82
C PRO A 99 -18.60 4.55 -11.33
N TYR A 100 -17.49 4.02 -10.83
CA TYR A 100 -17.00 2.68 -11.19
C TYR A 100 -17.32 1.62 -10.12
N ASP A 101 -17.98 2.01 -9.04
CA ASP A 101 -18.37 1.11 -7.95
C ASP A 101 -19.75 0.52 -8.22
N ASN A 102 -19.79 -0.74 -8.66
CA ASN A 102 -21.02 -1.36 -9.16
C ASN A 102 -21.72 -2.32 -8.18
N GLY A 103 -21.18 -2.52 -6.97
CA GLY A 103 -21.81 -3.34 -5.92
C GLY A 103 -21.83 -4.84 -6.19
#